data_AF-A0A972ZAL9-F1
#
_entry.id   AF-A0A972ZAL9-F1
#
_cell.length_a   1.000
_cell.length_b   1.000
_cell.length_c   1.000
_cell.angle_alpha   90.00
_cell.angle_beta   90.00
_cell.angle_gamma   90.00
#
_symmetry.space_group_name_H-M   'P 1'
#
loop_
_entity.id
_entity.type
_entity.pdbx_description
1 polymer ?
#
loop_
_entity_poly.entity_id
_entity_poly.type
_entity_poly.pdbx_seq_one_letter_code
_entity_poly.pdbx_strand_id
1 'polypeptide(L)' 'MASFPGELARPPQEWVARVCNLQRWTVMSSGGHFAALEEPEALVEDIRAFYRGLR' A
#
# COMPACT_ATOMS: atom_id res chain seq x y z
N MET A 1 -0.88 3.29 2.30
CA MET A 1 -0.38 1.91 2.36
C MET A 1 -0.93 1.18 1.15
N ALA A 2 -0.02 0.68 0.31
CA ALA A 2 -0.33 -0.23 -0.78
C ALA A 2 -0.47 -1.65 -0.23
N SER A 3 -1.65 -2.25 -0.37
CA SER A 3 -1.97 -3.59 0.11
C SER A 3 -1.88 -4.59 -1.04
N PHE A 4 -0.75 -5.28 -1.14
CA PHE A 4 -0.46 -6.26 -2.17
C PHE A 4 -0.98 -7.67 -1.80
N PRO A 5 -1.59 -8.42 -2.74
CA PRO A 5 -2.17 -9.73 -2.45
C PRO A 5 -1.13 -10.80 -2.09
N GLY A 6 0.12 -10.69 -2.54
CA GLY A 6 1.20 -11.65 -2.25
C GLY A 6 2.04 -11.33 -1.00
N GLU A 7 1.66 -10.34 -0.19
CA GLU A 7 2.37 -9.99 1.04
C GLU A 7 2.23 -11.08 2.11
N LEU A 8 3.30 -11.32 2.88
CA LEU A 8 3.35 -12.32 3.96
C LEU A 8 2.39 -11.94 5.10
N ALA A 9 2.39 -10.67 5.49
CA ALA A 9 1.51 -10.13 6.52
C ALA A 9 0.40 -9.26 5.89
N ARG A 10 -0.82 -9.78 5.85
CA ARG A 10 -2.01 -9.07 5.33
C ARG A 10 -3.03 -8.81 6.44
N PRO A 11 -2.72 -7.94 7.42
CA PRO A 11 -3.70 -7.59 8.44
C PRO A 11 -4.89 -6.86 7.81
N PRO A 12 -6.10 -7.04 8.34
CA PRO A 12 -7.25 -6.22 7.95
C PRO A 12 -6.96 -4.72 8.11
N GLN A 13 -7.51 -3.88 7.23
CA GLN A 13 -7.30 -2.43 7.24
C GLN A 13 -7.60 -1.80 8.62
N GLU A 14 -8.67 -2.26 9.28
CA GLU A 14 -9.05 -1.84 10.63
C GLU A 14 -7.97 -2.07 11.68
N TRP A 15 -7.13 -3.11 11.55
CA TRP A 15 -6.07 -3.38 12.50
C TRP A 15 -4.94 -2.36 12.35
N VAL A 16 -4.57 -2.06 11.11
CA VAL A 16 -3.56 -1.05 10.78
C VAL A 16 -4.04 0.34 11.23
N ALA A 17 -5.30 0.68 10.97
CA ALA A 17 -5.89 1.96 11.40
C ALA A 17 -5.89 2.16 12.92
N ARG A 18 -5.87 1.09 13.73
CA ARG A 18 -5.80 1.18 15.20
C ARG A 18 -4.39 1.45 15.73
N VAL A 19 -3.35 1.11 14.98
CA VAL A 19 -1.95 1.18 15.46
C VAL A 19 -1.14 2.31 14.80
N CYS A 20 -1.65 2.91 13.73
CA CYS A 20 -0.99 4.03 13.07
C CYS A 20 -1.99 5.06 12.52
N ASN A 21 -1.49 6.25 12.21
CA ASN A 21 -2.25 7.28 11.53
C ASN A 21 -2.45 6.91 10.04
N LEU A 22 -3.41 6.03 9.77
CA LEU A 22 -3.65 5.53 8.42
C LEU A 22 -4.36 6.58 7.56
N GLN A 23 -3.59 7.29 6.73
CA GLN A 23 -4.09 8.36 5.86
C GLN A 23 -4.55 7.89 4.47
N ARG A 24 -4.04 6.75 4.01
CA ARG A 24 -4.37 6.19 2.68
C ARG A 24 -4.26 4.67 2.71
N TRP A 25 -5.24 4.00 2.10
CA TRP A 25 -5.24 2.55 1.89
C TRP A 25 -5.62 2.25 0.45
N THR A 26 -4.78 1.48 -0.25
CA THR A 26 -4.98 1.14 -1.67
C THR A 26 -4.86 -0.36 -1.82
N VAL A 27 -5.91 -1.01 -2.33
CA VAL A 27 -5.89 -2.45 -2.63
C VAL A 27 -5.30 -2.65 -4.02
N MET A 28 -4.22 -3.43 -4.11
CA MET A 28 -3.54 -3.72 -5.38
C MET A 28 -4.08 -5.00 -6.02
N SER A 29 -4.06 -5.08 -7.35
CA SER A 29 -4.58 -6.23 -8.10
C SER A 29 -3.62 -7.42 -8.16
N SER A 30 -2.31 -7.19 -8.07
CA SER A 30 -1.22 -8.18 -8.19
C SER A 30 0.01 -7.73 -7.40
N GLY A 31 1.07 -8.56 -7.35
CA GLY A 31 2.31 -8.31 -6.60
C GLY A 31 2.28 -8.80 -5.14
N GLY A 32 3.43 -8.75 -4.47
CA GLY A 32 3.61 -9.29 -3.13
C GLY A 32 4.66 -8.59 -2.29
N HIS A 33 5.38 -9.39 -1.50
CA HIS A 33 6.32 -8.92 -0.47
C HIS A 33 7.42 -8.00 -1.03
N PHE A 34 7.86 -8.26 -2.26
CA PHE A 34 8.86 -7.44 -2.93
C PHE A 34 8.19 -6.48 -3.91
N ALA A 35 7.19 -5.72 -3.46
CA ALA A 35 6.40 -4.79 -4.28
C ALA A 35 7.22 -3.87 -5.18
N ALA A 36 8.39 -3.41 -4.73
CA ALA A 36 9.28 -2.56 -5.53
C ALA A 36 9.94 -3.29 -6.71
N LEU A 37 10.06 -4.61 -6.64
CA LEU A 37 10.60 -5.47 -7.71
C LEU A 37 9.48 -6.08 -8.56
N GLU A 38 8.38 -6.48 -7.91
CA GLU A 38 7.26 -7.17 -8.56
C GLU A 38 6.32 -6.21 -9.32
N GLU A 39 6.04 -5.03 -8.74
CA GLU A 39 5.08 -4.05 -9.27
C GLU A 39 5.60 -2.60 -9.11
N PRO A 40 6.77 -2.26 -9.70
CA PRO A 40 7.43 -0.97 -9.46
C PRO A 40 6.57 0.24 -9.84
N GLU A 41 5.86 0.19 -10.96
CA GLU A 41 5.00 1.29 -11.42
C GLU A 41 3.81 1.50 -10.48
N ALA A 42 3.15 0.41 -10.07
CA ALA A 42 2.00 0.49 -9.15
C ALA A 42 2.41 1.08 -7.79
N LEU A 43 3.58 0.66 -7.27
CA LEU A 43 4.11 1.20 -6.04
C LEU A 43 4.45 2.70 -6.16
N VAL A 44 5.15 3.10 -7.22
CA VAL A 44 5.53 4.50 -7.46
C VAL A 44 4.29 5.39 -7.60
N GLU A 45 3.26 4.94 -8.31
CA GLU A 45 2.04 5.72 -8.46
C GLU A 45 1.26 5.86 -7.15
N ASP A 46 1.22 4.83 -6.28
CA ASP A 46 0.59 4.97 -4.96
C ASP A 46 1.32 5.96 -4.07
N ILE A 47 2.66 5.94 -4.08
CA ILE A 47 3.49 6.92 -3.37
C ILE A 47 3.22 8.33 -3.88
N ARG A 48 3.22 8.53 -5.20
CA ARG A 48 2.92 9.84 -5.81
C ARG A 48 1.51 10.31 -5.47
N ALA A 49 0.52 9.42 -5.51
CA ALA A 49 -0.87 9.72 -5.18
C ALA A 49 -1.01 10.16 -3.71
N PHE A 50 -0.29 9.51 -2.79
CA PHE A 50 -0.24 9.94 -1.39
C PHE A 50 0.25 11.39 -1.24
N TYR A 51 1.43 11.71 -1.79
CA TYR A 51 2.02 13.05 -1.65
C TYR A 51 1.27 14.14 -2.41
N ARG A 52 0.56 13.80 -3.51
CA ARG A 52 -0.31 14.76 -4.21
C ARG A 52 -1.42 15.29 -3.31
N GLY A 53 -1.92 14.50 -2.35
CA GLY A 53 -2.95 14.93 -1.40
C GLY A 53 -2.44 15.76 -0.21
N LEU A 54 -1.12 15.94 -0.08
CA LEU A 54 -0.48 16.71 0.99
C LEU A 54 0.07 18.06 0.52
N ARG A 55 -0.14 18.40 -0.76
CA ARG A 55 0.26 19.68 -1.35
C ARG A 55 -0.83 20.74 -1.17
#